data_AF-A0A4V3JYF0-F1
#
_entry.id   AF-A0A4V3JYF0-F1
#
_cell.length_a   1.000
_cell.length_b   1.000
_cell.length_c   1.000
_cell.angle_alpha   90.00
_cell.angle_beta   90.00
_cell.angle_gamma   90.00
#
_symmetry.space_group_name_H-M   'P 1'
#
loop_
_entity.id
_entity.type
_entity.pdbx_description
1 polymer ?
#
loop_
_entity_poly.entity_id
_entity_poly.type
_entity_poly.pdbx_seq_one_letter_code
_entity_poly.pdbx_strand_id
1 'polypeptide(L)'
;MNGQELTQVNRTLAVTGTFQPQAMLADADGDQIPDDYDAYPNDATRASKICFPITCSESDLITMAYEDLYPLEGDGDLNDYVTWGRSEEDVNAKGKIVKLRTYYQHVAKGTLLVHTFRLRFGAAATGAGLVRKVTGFTNVVTQTNATFSANDLKNGISVYNENSSQTSQSANNTNSITFKPGKKAALELTFNTPVARAEIGHAPYDPYIVLVNTAPLNLNFTETETHLPGKNSSILQILTSGSYPFSIVVPGIWHWQVETLDIRLSVKTGYLEYAAWVDSGGISFRDWYTKVTKTSAVYNNLPATGTLAGFINVIKNKYFILGVLLVLAVSLGVGFALKKRLSATVA
;
A
#
# COMPACT_ATOMS: atom_id res chain seq x y z
N MET A 1 3.85 -55.49 -1.68
CA MET A 1 5.19 -54.89 -1.63
C MET A 1 5.03 -53.43 -1.25
N ASN A 2 5.66 -53.04 -0.15
CA ASN A 2 5.58 -51.74 0.50
C ASN A 2 6.31 -50.65 -0.31
N GLY A 3 5.72 -49.47 -0.41
CA GLY A 3 6.42 -48.22 -0.72
C GLY A 3 6.10 -47.22 0.38
N GLN A 4 7.04 -47.02 1.31
CA GLN A 4 6.84 -46.20 2.51
C GLN A 4 6.75 -44.70 2.21
N GLU A 5 5.87 -44.02 2.93
CA GLU A 5 5.83 -42.57 3.08
C GLU A 5 7.13 -42.07 3.73
N LEU A 6 7.84 -41.16 3.06
CA LEU A 6 8.94 -40.39 3.63
C LEU A 6 8.35 -39.25 4.46
N THR A 7 8.17 -39.47 5.77
CA THR A 7 7.52 -38.51 6.69
C THR A 7 8.48 -37.50 7.32
N GLN A 8 9.81 -37.65 7.20
CA GLN A 8 10.77 -36.59 7.58
C GLN A 8 12.17 -36.86 7.01
N VAL A 9 12.89 -35.80 6.64
CA VAL A 9 14.34 -35.85 6.39
C VAL A 9 15.05 -34.99 7.44
N ASN A 10 15.70 -35.63 8.40
CA ASN A 10 16.60 -34.95 9.34
C ASN A 10 18.00 -34.89 8.73
N ARG A 11 18.50 -33.69 8.40
CA ARG A 11 19.87 -33.49 7.94
C ARG A 11 20.69 -32.83 9.03
N THR A 12 21.76 -33.50 9.46
CA THR A 12 22.80 -32.88 10.28
C THR A 12 23.94 -32.47 9.34
N LEU A 13 24.16 -31.17 9.21
CA LEU A 13 25.32 -30.60 8.51
C LEU A 13 26.42 -30.37 9.53
N ALA A 14 27.47 -31.19 9.50
CA ALA A 14 28.69 -30.92 10.23
C ALA A 14 29.66 -30.16 9.31
N VAL A 15 29.86 -28.88 9.57
CA VAL A 15 30.89 -28.07 8.90
C VAL A 15 32.13 -28.09 9.78
N THR A 16 33.20 -28.72 9.31
CA THR A 16 34.53 -28.66 9.95
C THR A 16 35.42 -27.72 9.14
N GLY A 17 35.87 -26.65 9.78
CA GLY A 17 36.79 -25.67 9.24
C GLY A 17 37.30 -24.76 10.35
N THR A 18 38.53 -24.26 10.21
CA THR A 18 39.02 -23.14 11.03
C THR A 18 38.27 -21.88 10.62
N PHE A 19 37.32 -21.44 11.44
CA PHE A 19 36.80 -20.08 11.40
C PHE A 19 37.96 -19.14 11.69
N GLN A 20 38.53 -18.55 10.64
CA GLN A 20 39.17 -17.25 10.81
C GLN A 20 38.05 -16.32 11.27
N PRO A 21 38.17 -15.59 12.40
CA PRO A 21 37.16 -14.61 12.75
C PRO A 21 37.13 -13.63 11.58
N GLN A 22 36.07 -13.71 10.79
CA GLN A 22 35.74 -12.68 9.82
C GLN A 22 35.78 -11.38 10.60
N ALA A 23 36.50 -10.37 10.09
CA ALA A 23 36.56 -9.06 10.71
C ALA A 23 35.12 -8.70 11.11
N MET A 24 34.89 -8.55 12.42
CA MET A 24 33.56 -8.29 12.94
C MET A 24 33.09 -7.03 12.23
N LEU A 25 32.03 -7.15 11.42
CA LEU A 25 31.44 -5.97 10.81
C LEU A 25 30.98 -5.06 11.94
N ALA A 26 31.15 -3.75 11.78
CA ALA A 26 30.68 -2.80 12.77
C ALA A 26 29.17 -2.98 12.96
N ASP A 27 28.75 -3.04 14.22
CA ASP A 27 27.36 -3.18 14.68
C ASP A 27 27.28 -2.31 15.93
N ALA A 28 27.01 -1.03 15.72
CA ALA A 28 27.17 -0.01 16.76
C ALA A 28 26.08 -0.08 17.84
N ASP A 29 24.92 -0.65 17.54
CA ASP A 29 23.81 -0.79 18.50
C ASP A 29 23.58 -2.23 19.01
N GLY A 30 24.26 -3.23 18.42
CA GLY A 30 24.31 -4.60 18.90
C GLY A 30 23.05 -5.41 18.57
N ASP A 31 22.30 -5.02 17.54
CA ASP A 31 21.06 -5.69 17.14
C ASP A 31 21.28 -6.89 16.21
N GLN A 32 22.54 -7.17 15.86
CA GLN A 32 23.05 -8.23 14.99
C GLN A 32 22.93 -7.94 13.50
N ILE A 33 22.60 -6.70 13.11
CA ILE A 33 22.66 -6.22 11.74
C ILE A 33 23.87 -5.29 11.60
N PRO A 34 24.80 -5.57 10.67
CA PRO A 34 25.94 -4.70 10.47
C PRO A 34 25.54 -3.29 10.02
N ASP A 35 26.27 -2.26 10.45
CA ASP A 35 26.00 -0.84 10.20
C ASP A 35 25.77 -0.53 8.71
N ASP A 36 26.51 -1.18 7.80
CA ASP A 36 26.40 -0.99 6.34
C ASP A 36 25.08 -1.53 5.74
N TYR A 37 24.38 -2.38 6.49
CA TYR A 37 23.10 -2.99 6.12
C TYR A 37 21.94 -2.57 7.03
N ASP A 38 22.20 -1.74 8.03
CA ASP A 38 21.21 -1.23 8.96
C ASP A 38 20.69 0.15 8.51
N ALA A 39 19.36 0.31 8.42
CA ALA A 39 18.74 1.60 8.17
C ALA A 39 18.81 2.57 9.38
N TYR A 40 19.17 2.03 10.54
CA TYR A 40 19.11 2.59 11.88
C TYR A 40 20.32 2.12 12.75
N PRO A 41 21.58 2.29 12.32
CA PRO A 41 22.77 1.68 12.95
C PRO A 41 23.08 2.15 14.40
N ASN A 42 22.24 2.99 15.01
CA ASN A 42 22.41 3.47 16.38
C ASN A 42 21.11 3.28 17.20
N ASP A 43 20.19 2.42 16.76
CA ASP A 43 18.91 2.15 17.40
C ASP A 43 18.55 0.66 17.30
N ALA A 44 18.99 -0.10 18.30
CA ALA A 44 18.83 -1.55 18.37
C ALA A 44 17.37 -2.07 18.36
N THR A 45 16.38 -1.17 18.33
CA THR A 45 14.97 -1.53 18.22
C THR A 45 14.46 -1.58 16.77
N ARG A 46 15.24 -1.10 15.79
CA ARG A 46 14.87 -1.01 14.38
C ARG A 46 16.10 -1.32 13.53
N ALA A 47 15.92 -2.07 12.44
CA ALA A 47 17.01 -2.48 11.55
C ALA A 47 16.74 -2.11 10.08
N SER A 48 15.47 -2.04 9.67
CA SER A 48 15.08 -1.93 8.27
C SER A 48 13.91 -0.99 8.09
N LYS A 49 13.89 -0.29 6.95
CA LYS A 49 12.76 0.51 6.48
C LYS A 49 12.16 -0.12 5.23
N ILE A 50 10.85 -0.35 5.24
CA ILE A 50 10.10 -0.92 4.11
C ILE A 50 9.05 0.09 3.68
N CYS A 51 8.92 0.33 2.38
CA CYS A 51 8.01 1.33 1.84
C CYS A 51 7.02 0.71 0.87
N PHE A 52 5.82 1.29 0.87
CA PHE A 52 4.79 1.01 -0.12
C PHE A 52 4.19 2.32 -0.64
N PRO A 53 4.35 2.66 -1.93
CA PRO A 53 5.13 1.93 -2.93
C PRO A 53 6.66 2.03 -2.66
N ILE A 54 7.47 1.53 -3.59
CA ILE A 54 8.82 1.02 -3.33
C ILE A 54 9.82 2.11 -2.85
N THR A 55 9.71 3.36 -3.28
CA THR A 55 10.85 4.29 -3.17
C THR A 55 10.84 5.17 -1.92
N CYS A 56 9.84 5.06 -1.04
CA CYS A 56 9.63 5.98 0.09
C CYS A 56 9.51 7.47 -0.29
N SER A 57 9.39 7.78 -1.59
CA SER A 57 9.38 9.16 -2.07
C SER A 57 7.98 9.74 -1.92
N GLU A 58 7.88 11.04 -1.65
CA GLU A 58 6.59 11.73 -1.71
C GLU A 58 5.99 11.75 -3.13
N SER A 59 6.80 11.49 -4.15
CA SER A 59 6.35 11.36 -5.55
C SER A 59 5.94 9.93 -5.94
N ASP A 60 6.21 8.93 -5.09
CA ASP A 60 5.84 7.53 -5.31
C ASP A 60 4.59 7.22 -4.48
N LEU A 61 3.44 7.27 -5.14
CA LEU A 61 2.11 7.20 -4.52
C LEU A 61 1.27 6.11 -5.19
N ILE A 62 0.25 5.64 -4.48
CA ILE A 62 -0.92 4.99 -5.08
C ILE A 62 -2.10 5.94 -5.05
N THR A 63 -3.05 5.73 -5.95
CA THR A 63 -4.39 6.30 -5.89
C THR A 63 -5.35 5.23 -5.39
N MET A 64 -6.11 5.54 -4.33
CA MET A 64 -7.25 4.73 -3.90
C MET A 64 -8.52 5.52 -4.21
N ALA A 65 -9.47 4.87 -4.85
CA ALA A 65 -10.71 5.50 -5.29
C ALA A 65 -11.90 4.62 -4.87
N TYR A 66 -13.00 5.26 -4.51
CA TYR A 66 -14.17 4.61 -3.91
C TYR A 66 -15.46 5.15 -4.53
N GLU A 67 -16.43 4.26 -4.71
CA GLU A 67 -17.87 4.56 -4.80
C GLU A 67 -18.46 4.67 -3.39
N ASP A 68 -19.51 5.46 -3.22
CA ASP A 68 -20.08 5.76 -1.92
C ASP A 68 -21.42 5.08 -1.57
N LEU A 69 -22.10 4.51 -2.55
CA LEU A 69 -23.44 3.94 -2.37
C LEU A 69 -23.48 2.45 -2.03
N TYR A 70 -22.31 1.83 -1.77
CA TYR A 70 -22.21 0.43 -1.35
C TYR A 70 -23.33 0.07 -0.33
N PRO A 71 -24.09 -1.03 -0.51
CA PRO A 71 -23.99 -2.05 -1.56
C PRO A 71 -24.76 -1.74 -2.86
N LEU A 72 -25.35 -0.55 -3.00
CA LEU A 72 -25.99 -0.11 -4.24
C LEU A 72 -24.91 0.39 -5.22
N GLU A 73 -25.00 -0.01 -6.48
CA GLU A 73 -23.92 0.17 -7.46
C GLU A 73 -23.53 1.62 -7.79
N GLY A 74 -24.38 2.61 -7.49
CA GLY A 74 -24.10 4.00 -7.86
C GLY A 74 -23.99 4.20 -9.37
N ASP A 75 -23.19 5.18 -9.78
CA ASP A 75 -22.92 5.49 -11.19
C ASP A 75 -21.57 4.97 -11.69
N GLY A 76 -20.72 4.42 -10.80
CA GLY A 76 -19.58 3.59 -11.15
C GLY A 76 -18.45 4.36 -11.82
N ASP A 77 -18.25 5.64 -11.50
CA ASP A 77 -17.17 6.46 -12.07
C ASP A 77 -15.88 6.45 -11.22
N LEU A 78 -15.95 5.89 -10.00
CA LEU A 78 -14.91 5.78 -8.99
C LEU A 78 -14.29 7.13 -8.61
N ASN A 79 -15.10 8.17 -8.43
CA ASN A 79 -14.60 9.48 -8.02
C ASN A 79 -15.28 10.07 -6.75
N ASP A 80 -16.21 9.35 -6.12
CA ASP A 80 -16.93 9.84 -4.92
C ASP A 80 -16.00 10.17 -3.75
N TYR A 81 -14.95 9.38 -3.58
CA TYR A 81 -13.84 9.68 -2.69
C TYR A 81 -12.54 9.17 -3.31
N VAL A 82 -11.60 10.07 -3.59
CA VAL A 82 -10.28 9.69 -4.12
C VAL A 82 -9.20 10.21 -3.19
N THR A 83 -8.24 9.35 -2.85
CA THR A 83 -7.10 9.70 -1.99
C THR A 83 -5.80 9.14 -2.54
N TRP A 84 -4.74 9.95 -2.50
CA TRP A 84 -3.39 9.44 -2.70
C TRP A 84 -2.85 8.87 -1.40
N GLY A 85 -2.04 7.82 -1.49
CA GLY A 85 -1.45 7.23 -0.30
C GLY A 85 -0.09 6.60 -0.50
N ARG A 86 0.62 6.46 0.62
CA ARG A 86 1.84 5.66 0.78
C ARG A 86 2.03 5.28 2.25
N SER A 87 2.87 4.29 2.52
CA SER A 87 3.23 3.88 3.87
C SER A 87 4.70 3.50 4.01
N GLU A 88 5.19 3.57 5.23
CA GLU A 88 6.54 3.16 5.63
C GLU A 88 6.47 2.35 6.91
N GLU A 89 7.19 1.24 6.97
CA GLU A 89 7.33 0.39 8.13
C GLU A 89 8.78 0.44 8.61
N ASP A 90 8.99 0.65 9.91
CA ASP A 90 10.26 0.35 10.56
C ASP A 90 10.18 -1.03 11.19
N VAL A 91 11.16 -1.87 10.87
CA VAL A 91 11.17 -3.29 11.23
C VAL A 91 12.45 -3.59 12.00
N ASN A 92 12.36 -4.33 13.10
CA ASN A 92 13.53 -4.75 13.87
C ASN A 92 14.30 -5.92 13.21
N ALA A 93 15.47 -6.28 13.75
CA ALA A 93 16.28 -7.41 13.28
C ALA A 93 15.53 -8.76 13.21
N LYS A 94 14.40 -8.89 13.92
CA LYS A 94 13.54 -10.10 13.92
C LYS A 94 12.42 -10.05 12.86
N GLY A 95 12.38 -9.04 12.01
CA GLY A 95 11.35 -8.89 10.97
C GLY A 95 9.99 -8.42 11.49
N LYS A 96 9.91 -7.89 12.72
CA LYS A 96 8.66 -7.36 13.30
C LYS A 96 8.57 -5.85 13.17
N ILE A 97 7.38 -5.36 12.86
CA ILE A 97 7.09 -3.93 12.67
C ILE A 97 7.05 -3.25 14.05
N VAL A 98 7.88 -2.23 14.22
CA VAL A 98 7.99 -1.42 15.45
C VAL A 98 7.19 -0.12 15.29
N LYS A 99 7.27 0.48 14.10
CA LYS A 99 6.61 1.75 13.76
C LYS A 99 6.03 1.68 12.36
N LEU A 100 4.83 2.21 12.20
CA LEU A 100 4.16 2.35 10.92
C LEU A 100 3.83 3.83 10.68
N ARG A 101 4.23 4.35 9.52
CA ARG A 101 3.82 5.67 9.05
C ARG A 101 2.94 5.51 7.82
N THR A 102 1.76 6.12 7.82
CA THR A 102 0.87 6.19 6.65
C THR A 102 0.58 7.62 6.28
N TYR A 103 0.57 7.92 4.99
CA TYR A 103 0.37 9.25 4.46
C TYR A 103 -0.79 9.21 3.48
N TYR A 104 -1.73 10.13 3.63
CA TYR A 104 -2.91 10.23 2.78
C TYR A 104 -3.16 11.68 2.36
N GLN A 105 -3.68 11.85 1.15
CA GLN A 105 -4.18 13.14 0.69
C GLN A 105 -5.51 12.96 -0.02
N HIS A 106 -6.57 13.56 0.53
CA HIS A 106 -7.89 13.57 -0.10
C HIS A 106 -7.83 14.48 -1.35
N VAL A 107 -8.10 13.93 -2.53
CA VAL A 107 -7.90 14.61 -3.81
C VAL A 107 -9.13 14.71 -4.71
N ALA A 108 -10.23 14.00 -4.43
CA ALA A 108 -11.50 14.22 -5.11
C ALA A 108 -12.68 13.80 -4.23
N LYS A 109 -13.81 14.48 -4.44
CA LYS A 109 -15.09 14.20 -3.79
C LYS A 109 -16.22 14.42 -4.82
N GLY A 110 -16.50 13.42 -5.64
CA GLY A 110 -17.53 13.49 -6.69
C GLY A 110 -18.95 13.64 -6.16
N THR A 111 -19.21 13.03 -5.02
CA THR A 111 -20.54 12.99 -4.41
C THR A 111 -20.94 14.22 -3.59
N LEU A 112 -22.25 14.36 -3.32
CA LEU A 112 -22.78 15.21 -2.24
C LEU A 112 -22.79 14.53 -0.86
N LEU A 113 -22.69 13.20 -0.80
CA LEU A 113 -22.63 12.43 0.45
C LEU A 113 -21.38 12.74 1.26
N VAL A 114 -21.46 12.51 2.56
CA VAL A 114 -20.41 12.84 3.53
C VAL A 114 -19.78 11.57 4.07
N HIS A 115 -18.46 11.51 4.07
CA HIS A 115 -17.69 10.32 4.44
C HIS A 115 -16.66 10.65 5.51
N THR A 116 -16.40 9.70 6.40
CA THR A 116 -15.12 9.67 7.14
C THR A 116 -14.19 8.70 6.48
N PHE A 117 -12.91 9.01 6.46
CA PHE A 117 -11.88 8.10 5.97
C PHE A 117 -11.18 7.47 7.17
N ARG A 118 -11.16 6.14 7.21
CA ARG A 118 -10.68 5.33 8.32
C ARG A 118 -9.63 4.34 7.84
N LEU A 119 -8.84 3.85 8.79
CA LEU A 119 -7.78 2.87 8.58
C LEU A 119 -7.98 1.74 9.59
N ARG A 120 -8.17 0.53 9.09
CA ARG A 120 -8.25 -0.70 9.87
C ARG A 120 -6.98 -1.52 9.67
N PHE A 121 -6.63 -2.24 10.73
CA PHE A 121 -5.56 -3.21 10.71
C PHE A 121 -6.13 -4.60 10.97
N GLY A 122 -5.33 -5.63 10.68
CA GLY A 122 -5.65 -7.01 11.05
C GLY A 122 -5.78 -7.20 12.57
N ALA A 123 -5.72 -8.45 13.02
CA ALA A 123 -5.65 -8.79 14.44
C ALA A 123 -4.29 -8.37 15.02
N ALA A 124 -4.05 -7.07 15.19
CA ALA A 124 -2.86 -6.57 15.88
C ALA A 124 -2.83 -7.16 17.29
N ALA A 125 -1.74 -7.87 17.63
CA ALA A 125 -1.60 -8.48 18.95
C ALA A 125 -1.41 -7.45 20.09
N THR A 126 -1.25 -6.18 19.74
CA THR A 126 -0.91 -5.11 20.68
C THR A 126 -1.48 -3.76 20.28
N GLY A 127 -1.56 -2.84 21.24
CA GLY A 127 -1.95 -1.46 21.02
C GLY A 127 -0.81 -0.59 20.46
N ALA A 128 -1.11 0.67 20.19
CA ALA A 128 -0.11 1.62 19.70
C ALA A 128 -0.38 3.04 20.21
N GLY A 129 0.70 3.81 20.39
CA GLY A 129 0.61 5.26 20.41
C GLY A 129 0.50 5.80 18.98
N LEU A 130 -0.36 6.80 18.77
CA LEU A 130 -0.52 7.51 17.51
C LEU A 130 -0.08 8.96 17.68
N VAL A 131 0.77 9.43 16.76
CA VAL A 131 0.93 10.85 16.44
C VAL A 131 0.30 11.09 15.07
N ARG A 132 -0.72 11.95 15.01
CA ARG A 132 -1.41 12.33 13.76
C ARG A 132 -1.12 13.79 13.46
N LYS A 133 -0.68 14.07 12.24
CA LYS A 133 -0.50 15.43 11.71
C LYS A 133 -1.42 15.62 10.52
N VAL A 134 -2.29 16.62 10.57
CA VAL A 134 -3.18 17.00 9.46
C VAL A 134 -2.75 18.37 8.96
N THR A 135 -2.41 18.46 7.68
CA THR A 135 -2.09 19.73 6.99
C THR A 135 -3.37 20.25 6.33
N GLY A 136 -3.83 21.42 6.79
CA GLY A 136 -4.99 22.12 6.24
C GLY A 136 -4.73 22.82 4.90
N PHE A 137 -5.77 23.43 4.33
CA PHE A 137 -5.69 24.13 3.03
C PHE A 137 -4.74 25.34 3.02
N THR A 138 -4.50 25.94 4.19
CA THR A 138 -3.58 27.07 4.39
C THR A 138 -2.18 26.62 4.82
N ASN A 139 -1.86 25.33 4.68
CA ASN A 139 -0.62 24.69 5.15
C ASN A 139 -0.39 24.72 6.67
N VAL A 140 -1.40 25.12 7.46
CA VAL A 140 -1.36 24.97 8.92
C VAL A 140 -1.42 23.49 9.27
N VAL A 141 -0.51 23.04 10.14
CA VAL A 141 -0.44 21.65 10.61
C VAL A 141 -1.04 21.56 12.01
N THR A 142 -2.05 20.71 12.16
CA THR A 142 -2.60 20.33 13.47
C THR A 142 -2.05 18.97 13.86
N GLN A 143 -1.51 18.86 15.07
CA GLN A 143 -1.06 17.60 15.62
C GLN A 143 -2.00 17.13 16.75
N THR A 144 -2.38 15.86 16.71
CA THR A 144 -3.10 15.19 17.79
C THR A 144 -2.38 13.90 18.18
N ASN A 145 -2.30 13.62 19.47
CA ASN A 145 -1.73 12.39 20.00
C ASN A 145 -2.86 11.53 20.60
N ALA A 146 -2.79 10.22 20.43
CA ALA A 146 -3.76 9.27 20.98
C ALA A 146 -3.07 7.95 21.34
N THR A 147 -3.73 7.12 22.13
CA THR A 147 -3.35 5.73 22.36
C THR A 147 -4.51 4.83 21.97
N PHE A 148 -4.20 3.71 21.32
CA PHE A 148 -5.17 2.74 20.85
C PHE A 148 -4.86 1.36 21.41
N SER A 149 -5.90 0.67 21.86
CA SER A 149 -5.82 -0.76 22.15
C SER A 149 -5.73 -1.57 20.85
N ALA A 150 -5.36 -2.85 20.97
CA ALA A 150 -5.46 -3.80 19.85
C ALA A 150 -6.87 -3.83 19.23
N ASN A 151 -7.90 -3.71 20.06
CA ASN A 151 -9.29 -3.72 19.61
C ASN A 151 -9.64 -2.47 18.81
N ASP A 152 -9.14 -1.30 19.19
CA ASP A 152 -9.37 -0.06 18.45
C ASP A 152 -8.73 -0.13 17.05
N LEU A 153 -7.51 -0.65 16.94
CA LEU A 153 -6.81 -0.84 15.66
C LEU A 153 -7.55 -1.84 14.75
N LYS A 154 -8.13 -2.90 15.34
CA LYS A 154 -8.94 -3.90 14.64
C LYS A 154 -10.30 -3.37 14.19
N ASN A 155 -10.94 -2.51 14.97
CA ASN A 155 -12.22 -1.89 14.59
C ASN A 155 -12.01 -0.78 13.56
N GLY A 156 -10.84 -0.14 13.61
CA GLY A 156 -10.40 0.90 12.69
C GLY A 156 -10.43 2.27 13.33
N ILE A 157 -9.47 3.09 12.93
CA ILE A 157 -9.24 4.44 13.46
C ILE A 157 -9.47 5.46 12.35
N SER A 158 -9.97 6.66 12.68
CA SER A 158 -10.10 7.72 11.68
C SER A 158 -8.72 8.15 11.17
N VAL A 159 -8.59 8.51 9.90
CA VAL A 159 -7.36 9.10 9.33
C VAL A 159 -7.33 10.61 9.56
N TYR A 160 -8.47 11.25 9.33
CA TYR A 160 -8.71 12.66 9.62
C TYR A 160 -9.56 12.78 10.89
N ASN A 161 -9.52 13.95 11.54
CA ASN A 161 -10.47 14.24 12.63
C ASN A 161 -11.80 14.78 12.07
N GLU A 162 -11.80 15.15 10.80
CA GLU A 162 -12.90 15.76 10.06
C GLU A 162 -13.47 14.84 8.97
N ASN A 163 -14.64 15.17 8.44
CA ASN A 163 -15.28 14.42 7.35
C ASN A 163 -14.90 14.95 5.94
N SER A 164 -15.43 14.33 4.89
CA SER A 164 -15.12 14.61 3.49
C SER A 164 -15.47 16.06 3.09
N SER A 165 -16.50 16.67 3.66
CA SER A 165 -16.87 18.08 3.43
C SER A 165 -15.84 19.08 3.97
N GLN A 166 -14.99 18.65 4.90
CA GLN A 166 -13.96 19.48 5.54
C GLN A 166 -12.55 19.11 5.12
N THR A 167 -12.37 17.96 4.45
CA THR A 167 -11.06 17.46 4.00
C THR A 167 -10.85 17.64 2.50
N SER A 168 -11.93 17.77 1.70
CA SER A 168 -11.86 18.16 0.29
C SER A 168 -12.11 19.67 0.12
N GLN A 169 -11.36 20.29 -0.79
CA GLN A 169 -11.57 21.69 -1.21
C GLN A 169 -12.39 21.81 -2.50
N SER A 170 -12.46 20.75 -3.30
CA SER A 170 -13.15 20.74 -4.58
C SER A 170 -13.50 19.31 -4.96
N ALA A 171 -14.58 19.15 -5.73
CA ALA A 171 -14.99 17.84 -6.20
C ALA A 171 -13.92 17.18 -7.09
N ASN A 172 -13.19 17.99 -7.89
CA ASN A 172 -12.18 17.52 -8.85
C ASN A 172 -12.67 16.35 -9.72
N ASN A 173 -13.95 16.37 -10.11
CA ASN A 173 -14.65 15.29 -10.80
C ASN A 173 -15.04 15.67 -12.24
N THR A 174 -14.75 16.88 -12.72
CA THR A 174 -15.05 17.28 -14.11
C THR A 174 -13.91 18.10 -14.71
N ASN A 175 -13.73 18.04 -16.02
CA ASN A 175 -12.65 18.75 -16.71
C ASN A 175 -12.83 20.29 -16.73
N SER A 176 -13.99 20.82 -16.35
CA SER A 176 -14.19 22.26 -16.13
C SER A 176 -13.68 22.75 -14.78
N ILE A 177 -13.38 21.83 -13.85
CA ILE A 177 -12.88 22.15 -12.50
C ILE A 177 -11.35 22.06 -12.49
N THR A 178 -10.70 23.20 -12.23
CA THR A 178 -9.27 23.24 -11.92
C THR A 178 -8.98 22.49 -10.61
N PHE A 179 -7.95 21.65 -10.63
CA PHE A 179 -7.58 20.85 -9.48
C PHE A 179 -7.27 21.70 -8.25
N LYS A 180 -7.91 21.34 -7.14
CA LYS A 180 -7.59 21.87 -5.81
C LYS A 180 -7.30 20.71 -4.86
N PRO A 181 -6.07 20.59 -4.33
CA PRO A 181 -5.74 19.52 -3.41
C PRO A 181 -6.55 19.63 -2.11
N GLY A 182 -6.98 18.50 -1.56
CA GLY A 182 -7.52 18.44 -0.21
C GLY A 182 -6.45 18.33 0.87
N LYS A 183 -6.89 18.10 2.11
CA LYS A 183 -6.02 17.99 3.30
C LYS A 183 -5.11 16.76 3.22
N LYS A 184 -3.90 16.90 3.76
CA LYS A 184 -2.95 15.79 3.96
C LYS A 184 -3.03 15.28 5.39
N ALA A 185 -2.95 13.96 5.59
CA ALA A 185 -2.82 13.33 6.90
C ALA A 185 -1.57 12.44 6.93
N ALA A 186 -0.76 12.59 7.97
CA ALA A 186 0.34 11.70 8.31
C ALA A 186 0.06 11.08 9.68
N LEU A 187 -0.05 9.75 9.72
CA LEU A 187 -0.24 8.98 10.96
C LEU A 187 1.04 8.22 11.23
N GLU A 188 1.59 8.38 12.43
CA GLU A 188 2.72 7.60 12.94
C GLU A 188 2.24 6.75 14.12
N LEU A 189 2.11 5.45 13.90
CA LEU A 189 1.80 4.47 14.93
C LEU A 189 3.11 3.86 15.45
N THR A 190 3.31 3.94 16.76
CA THR A 190 4.38 3.22 17.47
C THR A 190 3.74 2.11 18.29
N PHE A 191 4.01 0.86 17.94
CA PHE A 191 3.39 -0.28 18.61
C PHE A 191 3.98 -0.49 19.99
N ASN A 192 3.13 -0.82 20.96
CA ASN A 192 3.58 -1.08 22.34
C ASN A 192 4.54 -2.28 22.40
N THR A 193 4.39 -3.23 21.46
CA THR A 193 5.33 -4.32 21.23
C THR A 193 5.52 -4.51 19.72
N PRO A 194 6.71 -4.90 19.23
CA PRO A 194 6.88 -5.19 17.80
C PRO A 194 5.93 -6.29 17.32
N VAL A 195 5.19 -6.02 16.24
CA VAL A 195 4.14 -6.90 15.70
C VAL A 195 4.57 -7.62 14.44
N ALA A 196 4.14 -8.86 14.27
CA ALA A 196 4.40 -9.58 13.03
C ALA A 196 3.51 -9.04 11.90
N ARG A 197 4.04 -8.95 10.68
CA ARG A 197 3.25 -8.47 9.53
C ARG A 197 1.97 -9.29 9.30
N ALA A 198 2.03 -10.60 9.54
CA ALA A 198 0.86 -11.48 9.41
C ALA A 198 -0.29 -11.13 10.40
N GLU A 199 0.01 -10.51 11.54
CA GLU A 199 -1.00 -10.13 12.55
C GLU A 199 -1.70 -8.82 12.17
N ILE A 200 -0.94 -7.86 11.66
CA ILE A 200 -1.44 -6.50 11.36
C ILE A 200 -1.90 -6.34 9.90
N GLY A 201 -1.44 -7.20 9.00
CA GLY A 201 -1.70 -7.12 7.56
C GLY A 201 -0.59 -6.41 6.78
N HIS A 202 -0.87 -6.12 5.51
CA HIS A 202 0.09 -5.57 4.55
C HIS A 202 -0.42 -4.27 3.96
N ALA A 203 0.50 -3.33 3.70
CA ALA A 203 0.24 -2.12 2.92
C ALA A 203 -0.55 -2.43 1.61
N PRO A 204 -1.54 -1.59 1.22
CA PRO A 204 -1.93 -0.33 1.84
C PRO A 204 -2.70 -0.47 3.17
N TYR A 205 -2.70 -1.64 3.82
CA TYR A 205 -3.55 -2.00 4.95
C TYR A 205 -5.01 -1.96 4.53
N ASP A 206 -5.92 -1.53 5.40
CA ASP A 206 -7.34 -1.40 5.07
C ASP A 206 -7.84 0.03 5.28
N PRO A 207 -7.51 0.96 4.36
CA PRO A 207 -8.16 2.25 4.28
C PRO A 207 -9.56 2.09 3.68
N TYR A 208 -10.54 2.73 4.30
CA TYR A 208 -11.95 2.62 3.91
C TYR A 208 -12.70 3.91 4.19
N ILE A 209 -13.77 4.13 3.44
CA ILE A 209 -14.71 5.23 3.71
C ILE A 209 -15.90 4.70 4.51
N VAL A 210 -16.43 5.55 5.39
CA VAL A 210 -17.68 5.28 6.12
C VAL A 210 -18.65 6.41 5.80
N LEU A 211 -19.82 6.05 5.27
CA LEU A 211 -20.89 7.00 5.04
C LEU A 211 -21.39 7.56 6.38
N VAL A 212 -21.28 8.89 6.52
CA VAL A 212 -21.79 9.64 7.68
C VAL A 212 -23.09 10.30 7.28
N ASN A 213 -24.21 9.78 7.80
CA ASN A 213 -25.52 10.33 7.50
C ASN A 213 -25.74 11.66 8.24
N THR A 214 -25.79 12.76 7.48
CA THR A 214 -26.39 14.01 7.94
C THR A 214 -27.39 14.52 6.91
N ALA A 215 -28.59 13.94 6.89
CA ALA A 215 -29.86 14.56 6.50
C ALA A 215 -29.87 15.46 5.22
N PRO A 216 -29.96 14.87 4.02
CA PRO A 216 -31.08 15.30 3.16
C PRO A 216 -31.76 14.20 2.32
N LEU A 217 -31.21 12.99 2.21
CA LEU A 217 -31.68 12.02 1.20
C LEU A 217 -32.72 11.00 1.69
N ASN A 218 -33.11 11.00 2.98
CA ASN A 218 -34.00 9.99 3.58
C ASN A 218 -33.59 8.54 3.27
N LEU A 219 -32.31 8.31 3.00
CA LEU A 219 -31.77 6.99 2.79
C LEU A 219 -31.49 6.40 4.17
N ASN A 220 -32.20 5.33 4.54
CA ASN A 220 -31.98 4.56 5.77
C ASN A 220 -30.68 3.74 5.65
N PHE A 221 -29.54 4.40 5.42
CA PHE A 221 -28.25 3.73 5.50
C PHE A 221 -27.84 3.62 6.97
N THR A 222 -27.74 2.39 7.46
CA THR A 222 -26.85 2.06 8.58
C THR A 222 -25.42 2.46 8.20
N GLU A 223 -24.54 2.77 9.16
CA GLU A 223 -23.13 3.08 8.87
C GLU A 223 -22.57 2.02 7.90
N THR A 224 -22.25 2.46 6.69
CA THR A 224 -21.85 1.56 5.62
C THR A 224 -20.38 1.82 5.31
N GLU A 225 -19.58 0.76 5.41
CA GLU A 225 -18.14 0.78 5.21
C GLU A 225 -17.80 0.28 3.79
N THR A 226 -17.15 1.11 2.98
CA THR A 226 -16.62 0.71 1.68
C THR A 226 -15.12 0.49 1.79
N HIS A 227 -14.71 -0.78 1.91
CA HIS A 227 -13.30 -1.19 1.99
C HIS A 227 -12.70 -1.48 0.62
N LEU A 228 -11.36 -1.52 0.58
CA LEU A 228 -10.62 -2.04 -0.55
C LEU A 228 -10.89 -3.53 -0.82
N PRO A 229 -10.81 -3.97 -2.09
CA PRO A 229 -10.89 -5.38 -2.46
C PRO A 229 -10.02 -6.29 -1.58
N GLY A 230 -10.63 -7.36 -1.05
CA GLY A 230 -9.92 -8.38 -0.25
C GLY A 230 -9.55 -7.97 1.17
N LYS A 231 -9.94 -6.78 1.65
CA LYS A 231 -9.69 -6.36 3.04
C LYS A 231 -10.83 -6.69 4.01
N ASN A 232 -12.04 -6.87 3.48
CA ASN A 232 -13.22 -7.30 4.22
C ASN A 232 -13.82 -8.53 3.52
N SER A 233 -14.17 -9.57 4.28
CA SER A 233 -14.71 -10.83 3.74
C SER A 233 -16.03 -10.65 3.00
N SER A 234 -16.87 -9.68 3.39
CA SER A 234 -18.13 -9.38 2.69
C SER A 234 -17.88 -8.72 1.33
N ILE A 235 -16.87 -7.86 1.22
CA ILE A 235 -16.48 -7.24 -0.06
C ILE A 235 -15.77 -8.25 -0.97
N LEU A 236 -15.02 -9.20 -0.40
CA LEU A 236 -14.47 -10.33 -1.16
C LEU A 236 -15.57 -11.25 -1.71
N GLN A 237 -16.67 -11.45 -0.99
CA GLN A 237 -17.83 -12.21 -1.46
C GLN A 237 -18.54 -11.53 -2.64
N ILE A 238 -18.55 -10.20 -2.68
CA ILE A 238 -19.17 -9.42 -3.78
C ILE A 238 -18.32 -9.45 -5.05
N LEU A 239 -16.99 -9.40 -4.92
CA LEU A 239 -16.09 -9.58 -6.06
C LEU A 239 -16.19 -10.99 -6.64
N THR A 240 -16.43 -11.99 -5.79
CA THR A 240 -16.57 -13.39 -6.22
C THR A 240 -17.96 -13.73 -6.78
N SER A 241 -18.97 -12.86 -6.60
CA SER A 241 -20.28 -12.97 -7.26
C SER A 241 -20.34 -12.32 -8.66
N GLY A 242 -19.22 -11.81 -9.17
CA GLY A 242 -19.16 -11.11 -10.47
C GLY A 242 -19.66 -9.67 -10.41
N SER A 243 -19.75 -9.08 -9.22
CA SER A 243 -20.14 -7.69 -9.04
C SER A 243 -18.93 -6.75 -9.13
N TYR A 244 -19.20 -5.50 -9.50
CA TYR A 244 -18.16 -4.49 -9.71
C TYR A 244 -17.49 -4.04 -8.40
N PRO A 245 -16.19 -3.73 -8.43
CA PRO A 245 -15.50 -3.24 -7.25
C PRO A 245 -15.97 -1.81 -6.90
N PHE A 246 -16.49 -1.64 -5.69
CA PHE A 246 -16.83 -0.32 -5.11
C PHE A 246 -15.61 0.51 -4.72
N SER A 247 -14.41 -0.06 -4.86
CA SER A 247 -13.18 0.67 -4.64
C SER A 247 -12.02 0.00 -5.35
N ILE A 248 -10.98 0.76 -5.65
CA ILE A 248 -9.81 0.30 -6.38
C ILE A 248 -8.52 0.92 -5.84
N VAL A 249 -7.42 0.19 -6.03
CA VAL A 249 -6.07 0.72 -5.85
C VAL A 249 -5.36 0.74 -7.19
N VAL A 250 -4.89 1.92 -7.58
CA VAL A 250 -4.18 2.14 -8.85
C VAL A 250 -2.77 2.66 -8.55
N PRO A 251 -1.71 2.09 -9.15
CA PRO A 251 -0.36 2.61 -9.04
C PRO A 251 -0.21 4.03 -9.59
N GLY A 252 0.51 4.88 -8.87
CA GLY A 252 0.75 6.26 -9.28
C GLY A 252 -0.43 7.19 -9.05
N ILE A 253 -0.31 8.38 -9.64
CA ILE A 253 -1.40 9.34 -9.72
C ILE A 253 -2.27 8.97 -10.92
N TRP A 254 -3.47 8.47 -10.63
CA TRP A 254 -4.41 7.99 -11.63
C TRP A 254 -5.38 9.10 -12.06
N HIS A 255 -5.70 9.14 -13.35
CA HIS A 255 -6.74 10.00 -13.90
C HIS A 255 -8.10 9.29 -13.73
N TRP A 256 -8.80 9.53 -12.62
CA TRP A 256 -10.13 8.95 -12.37
C TRP A 256 -11.18 9.42 -13.38
N GLN A 257 -12.32 8.72 -13.53
CA GLN A 257 -13.36 9.15 -14.47
C GLN A 257 -14.00 10.46 -14.05
N VAL A 258 -14.52 11.18 -15.04
CA VAL A 258 -15.38 12.33 -14.82
C VAL A 258 -16.74 11.88 -14.29
N GLU A 259 -17.36 12.73 -13.47
CA GLU A 259 -18.68 12.56 -12.86
C GLU A 259 -19.70 11.90 -13.81
N THR A 260 -20.41 10.87 -13.35
CA THR A 260 -21.45 10.08 -14.05
C THR A 260 -20.98 9.20 -15.21
N LEU A 261 -19.69 9.25 -15.55
CA LEU A 261 -19.10 8.46 -16.63
C LEU A 261 -18.62 7.11 -16.11
N ASP A 262 -19.59 6.21 -15.95
CA ASP A 262 -19.39 4.82 -15.56
C ASP A 262 -18.18 4.17 -16.29
N ILE A 263 -17.15 3.79 -15.52
CA ILE A 263 -15.91 3.18 -16.03
C ILE A 263 -16.15 1.82 -16.69
N ARG A 264 -17.26 1.16 -16.35
CA ARG A 264 -17.62 -0.20 -16.77
C ARG A 264 -18.21 -0.20 -18.18
N LEU A 265 -18.82 0.90 -18.60
CA LEU A 265 -19.53 1.00 -19.88
C LEU A 265 -18.60 1.53 -20.97
N SER A 266 -18.40 0.74 -22.03
CA SER A 266 -17.48 1.06 -23.14
C SER A 266 -17.73 2.42 -23.81
N VAL A 267 -18.98 2.89 -23.83
CA VAL A 267 -19.37 4.20 -24.42
C VAL A 267 -19.05 5.39 -23.51
N LYS A 268 -18.94 5.16 -22.20
CA LYS A 268 -18.69 6.20 -21.19
C LYS A 268 -17.21 6.24 -20.76
N THR A 269 -16.56 5.08 -20.69
CA THR A 269 -15.25 4.92 -20.06
C THR A 269 -14.10 5.64 -20.78
N GLY A 270 -13.23 6.24 -19.98
CA GLY A 270 -11.87 6.61 -20.35
C GLY A 270 -10.88 5.45 -20.53
N TYR A 271 -11.24 4.22 -20.14
CA TYR A 271 -10.34 3.07 -20.09
C TYR A 271 -11.01 1.80 -20.66
N LEU A 272 -10.91 1.58 -21.98
CA LEU A 272 -11.60 0.47 -22.65
C LEU A 272 -11.23 -0.93 -22.12
N GLU A 273 -10.03 -1.10 -21.56
CA GLU A 273 -9.57 -2.39 -21.03
C GLU A 273 -10.05 -2.67 -19.59
N TYR A 274 -10.66 -1.70 -18.90
CA TYR A 274 -11.05 -1.84 -17.49
C TYR A 274 -12.03 -3.00 -17.24
N ALA A 275 -13.11 -3.09 -18.02
CA ALA A 275 -14.11 -4.13 -17.84
C ALA A 275 -13.49 -5.54 -18.00
N ALA A 276 -12.65 -5.71 -19.03
CA ALA A 276 -11.94 -6.97 -19.26
C ALA A 276 -10.91 -7.29 -18.15
N TRP A 277 -10.30 -6.27 -17.54
CA TRP A 277 -9.46 -6.44 -16.35
C TRP A 277 -10.29 -6.97 -15.17
N VAL A 278 -11.46 -6.38 -14.89
CA VAL A 278 -12.39 -6.83 -13.83
C VAL A 278 -12.85 -8.26 -14.08
N ASP A 279 -13.32 -8.58 -15.29
CA ASP A 279 -13.81 -9.91 -15.67
C ASP A 279 -12.75 -11.00 -15.52
N SER A 280 -11.48 -10.64 -15.67
CA SER A 280 -10.35 -11.56 -15.47
C SER A 280 -9.94 -11.76 -14.01
N GLY A 281 -10.65 -11.15 -13.05
CA GLY A 281 -10.22 -11.10 -11.65
C GLY A 281 -8.90 -10.37 -11.44
N GLY A 282 -8.59 -9.38 -12.30
CA GLY A 282 -7.37 -8.60 -12.29
C GLY A 282 -6.12 -9.32 -12.82
N ILE A 283 -6.29 -10.47 -13.51
CA ILE A 283 -5.17 -11.26 -14.05
C ILE A 283 -4.65 -10.68 -15.36
N SER A 284 -5.55 -10.30 -16.28
CA SER A 284 -5.26 -9.74 -17.61
C SER A 284 -5.34 -8.21 -17.60
N PHE A 285 -4.75 -7.53 -18.60
CA PHE A 285 -4.81 -6.06 -18.76
C PHE A 285 -4.34 -5.27 -17.52
N ARG A 286 -3.29 -5.75 -16.84
CA ARG A 286 -2.79 -5.16 -15.57
C ARG A 286 -2.29 -3.71 -15.68
N ASP A 287 -2.15 -3.19 -16.90
CA ASP A 287 -1.70 -1.84 -17.21
C ASP A 287 -2.82 -0.94 -17.77
N TRP A 288 -4.09 -1.38 -17.73
CA TRP A 288 -5.25 -0.65 -18.26
C TRP A 288 -5.27 0.83 -17.82
N TYR A 289 -4.90 1.12 -16.57
CA TYR A 289 -4.92 2.45 -15.98
C TYR A 289 -3.91 3.43 -16.58
N THR A 290 -2.93 2.92 -17.34
CA THR A 290 -1.96 3.74 -18.08
C THR A 290 -2.46 4.11 -19.48
N LYS A 291 -3.55 3.50 -19.95
CA LYS A 291 -4.06 3.62 -21.32
C LYS A 291 -5.38 4.38 -21.34
N VAL A 292 -5.30 5.70 -21.25
CA VAL A 292 -6.47 6.57 -21.44
C VAL A 292 -6.88 6.52 -22.92
N THR A 293 -8.05 5.94 -23.20
CA THR A 293 -8.61 5.80 -24.55
C THR A 293 -9.55 6.95 -24.92
N LYS A 294 -10.09 7.66 -23.93
CA LYS A 294 -10.98 8.82 -24.11
C LYS A 294 -10.68 9.87 -23.06
N THR A 295 -9.89 10.87 -23.42
CA THR A 295 -9.43 11.92 -22.49
C THR A 295 -10.59 12.73 -21.92
N SER A 296 -11.65 12.99 -22.68
CA SER A 296 -12.83 13.70 -22.17
C SER A 296 -13.59 12.96 -21.07
N ALA A 297 -13.35 11.65 -20.92
CA ALA A 297 -13.99 10.84 -19.90
C ALA A 297 -13.20 10.74 -18.59
N VAL A 298 -11.93 11.14 -18.57
CA VAL A 298 -11.11 11.15 -17.35
C VAL A 298 -10.82 12.57 -16.89
N TYR A 299 -10.59 12.74 -15.60
CA TYR A 299 -10.18 14.01 -15.01
C TYR A 299 -8.71 14.32 -15.37
N ASN A 300 -8.48 15.34 -16.19
CA ASN A 300 -7.15 15.67 -16.75
C ASN A 300 -6.46 16.88 -16.14
N ASN A 301 -7.08 17.55 -15.16
CA ASN A 301 -6.52 18.75 -14.56
C ASN A 301 -5.54 18.46 -13.41
N LEU A 302 -4.99 17.26 -13.36
CA LEU A 302 -4.04 16.82 -12.32
C LEU A 302 -2.71 17.60 -12.39
N PRO A 303 -2.03 17.81 -11.26
CA PRO A 303 -0.74 18.46 -11.27
C PRO A 303 0.25 17.63 -12.10
N ALA A 304 1.03 18.31 -12.94
CA ALA A 304 2.13 17.67 -13.67
C ALA A 304 3.12 17.10 -12.65
N THR A 305 3.05 15.79 -12.43
CA THR A 305 4.04 15.11 -11.61
C THR A 305 5.23 14.75 -12.48
N GLY A 306 6.44 14.90 -11.93
CA GLY A 306 7.72 14.63 -12.59
C GLY A 306 7.97 13.14 -12.88
N THR A 307 6.95 12.46 -13.39
CA THR A 307 6.82 11.01 -13.54
C THR A 307 7.86 10.40 -14.44
N LEU A 308 8.53 11.17 -15.31
CA LEU A 308 9.64 10.63 -16.09
C LEU A 308 10.96 10.58 -15.29
N ALA A 309 11.26 11.58 -14.45
CA ALA A 309 12.52 11.62 -13.69
C ALA A 309 12.53 10.62 -12.53
N GLY A 310 11.39 10.42 -11.85
CA GLY A 310 11.23 9.43 -10.79
C GLY A 310 11.35 8.00 -11.33
N PHE A 311 10.67 7.69 -12.44
CA PHE A 311 10.68 6.35 -13.04
C PHE A 311 12.03 6.03 -13.71
N ILE A 312 12.68 7.00 -14.37
CA ILE A 312 14.01 6.80 -14.99
C ILE A 312 15.10 6.59 -13.92
N ASN A 313 15.05 7.29 -12.77
CA ASN A 313 15.98 7.03 -11.67
C ASN A 313 15.77 5.65 -11.02
N VAL A 314 14.52 5.16 -10.97
CA VAL A 314 14.20 3.81 -10.47
C VAL A 314 14.72 2.72 -11.41
N ILE A 315 14.65 2.91 -12.73
CA ILE A 315 15.22 1.95 -13.69
C ILE A 315 16.75 1.90 -13.58
N LYS A 316 17.42 3.05 -13.41
CA LYS A 316 18.88 3.10 -13.24
C LYS A 316 19.37 2.39 -11.96
N ASN A 317 18.64 2.52 -10.85
CA ASN A 317 19.00 1.84 -9.59
C ASN A 317 18.53 0.37 -9.50
N LYS A 318 17.46 -0.04 -10.20
CA LYS A 318 17.00 -1.44 -10.19
C LYS A 318 17.96 -2.40 -10.91
N TYR A 319 18.69 -1.95 -11.94
CA TYR A 319 19.73 -2.78 -12.55
C TYR A 319 21.02 -2.87 -11.72
N PHE A 320 21.23 -1.97 -10.76
CA PHE A 320 22.30 -2.14 -9.77
C PHE A 320 21.96 -3.26 -8.77
N ILE A 321 20.73 -3.30 -8.25
CA ILE A 321 20.29 -4.33 -7.28
C ILE A 321 20.09 -5.70 -7.94
N LEU A 322 19.52 -5.74 -9.16
CA LEU A 322 19.48 -6.98 -9.95
C LEU A 322 20.89 -7.42 -10.36
N GLY A 323 21.79 -6.49 -10.67
CA GLY A 323 23.20 -6.78 -10.92
C GLY A 323 23.91 -7.40 -9.72
N VAL A 324 23.67 -6.89 -8.50
CA VAL A 324 24.24 -7.43 -7.26
C VAL A 324 23.66 -8.82 -6.94
N LEU A 325 22.36 -9.04 -7.12
CA LEU A 325 21.73 -10.35 -6.93
C LEU A 325 22.17 -11.38 -7.99
N LEU A 326 22.37 -10.96 -9.25
CA LEU A 326 22.87 -11.84 -10.31
C LEU A 326 24.36 -12.15 -10.13
N VAL A 327 25.18 -11.18 -9.69
CA VAL A 327 26.60 -11.39 -9.37
C VAL A 327 26.76 -12.28 -8.13
N LEU A 328 25.88 -12.18 -7.14
CA LEU A 328 25.83 -13.12 -5.99
C LEU A 328 25.39 -14.53 -6.41
N ALA A 329 24.41 -14.66 -7.31
CA ALA A 329 23.99 -15.96 -7.84
C ALA A 329 25.03 -16.62 -8.77
N VAL A 330 25.74 -15.82 -9.59
CA VAL A 330 26.81 -16.30 -10.48
C VAL A 330 28.09 -16.60 -9.71
N SER A 331 28.45 -15.83 -8.67
CA SER A 331 29.61 -16.14 -7.82
C SER A 331 29.39 -17.40 -6.97
N LEU A 332 28.17 -17.65 -6.49
CA LEU A 332 27.80 -18.93 -5.84
C LEU A 332 27.77 -20.11 -6.83
N GLY A 333 27.32 -19.89 -8.07
CA GLY A 333 27.28 -20.92 -9.12
C GLY A 333 28.66 -21.28 -9.72
N VAL A 334 29.51 -20.29 -9.95
CA VAL A 334 30.88 -20.46 -10.48
C VAL A 334 31.80 -21.05 -9.41
N GLY A 335 31.63 -20.67 -8.13
CA GLY A 335 32.33 -21.29 -7.00
C GLY A 335 32.00 -22.78 -6.84
N PHE A 336 30.73 -23.16 -7.06
CA PHE A 336 30.29 -24.56 -7.00
C PHE A 336 30.79 -25.39 -8.21
N ALA A 337 30.85 -24.79 -9.41
CA ALA A 337 31.34 -25.46 -10.61
C ALA A 337 32.88 -25.61 -10.67
N LEU A 338 33.64 -24.64 -10.16
CA LEU A 338 35.11 -24.70 -10.10
C LEU A 338 35.59 -25.70 -9.05
N LYS A 339 34.90 -25.83 -7.90
CA LYS A 339 35.22 -26.85 -6.89
C LYS A 339 34.96 -28.27 -7.41
N LYS A 340 33.91 -28.47 -8.23
CA LYS A 340 33.59 -29.77 -8.84
C LYS A 340 34.58 -30.19 -9.95
N ARG A 341 35.24 -29.24 -10.62
CA ARG A 341 36.29 -29.54 -11.61
C ARG A 341 37.67 -29.80 -11.00
N LEU A 342 38.00 -29.17 -9.87
CA LEU A 342 39.27 -29.42 -9.16
C LEU A 342 39.29 -30.77 -8.42
N SER A 343 38.13 -31.30 -8.01
CA SER A 343 38.02 -32.63 -7.39
C SER A 343 37.88 -33.79 -8.40
N ALA A 344 37.79 -33.52 -9.70
CA ALA A 344 37.71 -34.55 -10.75
C ALA A 344 39.07 -34.84 -11.42
N THR A 345 40.15 -34.16 -11.00
CA THR A 345 41.50 -34.32 -11.57
C THR A 345 42.52 -34.91 -10.57
N VAL A 346 42.04 -35.43 -9.43
CA VAL A 346 42.87 -36.22 -8.51
C VAL A 346 42.10 -37.50 -8.16
N ALA A 347 42.07 -38.42 -9.11
CA ALA A 347 41.83 -39.85 -8.93
C ALA A 347 42.60 -40.58 -10.04
#